data_AF-A0A9E4YGL7-F1
#
_entry.id   AF-A0A9E4YGL7-F1
#
_cell.length_a   1.000
_cell.length_b   1.000
_cell.length_c   1.000
_cell.angle_alpha   90.00
_cell.angle_beta   90.00
_cell.angle_gamma   90.00
#
_symmetry.space_group_name_H-M   'P 1'
#
loop_
_entity.id
_entity.type
_entity.pdbx_description
1 polymer ?
#
loop_
_entity_poly.entity_id
_entity_poly.type
_entity_poly.pdbx_seq_one_letter_code
_entity_poly.pdbx_strand_id
1 'polypeptide(L)'
;MFVFLTGLSYRSAPLAVRETLSISADRLPSALATLERHAGRGVILSTCNRTEVYSVVRDAAHGSAAFDGFVSDELGVDPEYLRPHVYTLGADEAVTHLFRVASSLDSQIIGESEILGQVRDAFGTASRA
;
A
#
# COMPACT_ATOMS: atom_id res chain seq x y z
N MET A 1 14.04 -2.23 -13.03
CA MET A 1 12.87 -1.61 -12.37
C MET A 1 11.74 -2.61 -12.40
N PHE A 2 11.06 -2.83 -11.29
CA PHE A 2 9.95 -3.77 -11.17
C PHE A 2 8.90 -3.24 -10.17
N VAL A 3 7.69 -3.81 -10.22
CA VAL A 3 6.62 -3.49 -9.26
C VAL A 3 6.94 -4.10 -7.91
N PHE A 4 6.98 -3.27 -6.88
CA PHE A 4 7.20 -3.69 -5.51
C PHE A 4 6.02 -3.24 -4.67
N LEU A 5 5.53 -4.18 -3.86
CA LEU A 5 4.54 -3.90 -2.84
C LEU A 5 5.25 -3.82 -1.50
N THR A 6 4.89 -2.81 -0.71
CA THR A 6 5.11 -2.75 0.73
C THR A 6 3.82 -2.34 1.42
N GLY A 7 3.45 -3.02 2.51
CA GLY A 7 2.32 -2.60 3.31
C GLY A 7 1.94 -3.57 4.39
N LEU A 8 0.72 -3.42 4.89
CA LEU A 8 0.13 -4.28 5.91
C LEU A 8 -1.32 -4.61 5.59
N SER A 9 -1.80 -5.69 6.17
CA SER A 9 -3.18 -6.17 6.03
C SER A 9 -3.70 -6.73 7.33
N TYR A 10 -5.00 -7.05 7.36
CA TYR A 10 -5.65 -7.71 8.49
C TYR A 10 -5.00 -9.04 8.91
N ARG A 11 -4.20 -9.67 8.04
CA ARG A 11 -3.45 -10.90 8.36
C ARG A 11 -2.10 -10.63 9.02
N SER A 12 -1.46 -9.50 8.73
CA SER A 12 -0.12 -9.18 9.24
C SER A 12 -0.13 -8.24 10.46
N ALA A 13 -1.22 -7.47 10.63
CA ALA A 13 -1.30 -6.41 11.63
C ALA A 13 -2.65 -6.41 12.39
N PRO A 14 -2.64 -6.22 13.72
CA PRO A 14 -3.86 -5.97 14.48
C PRO A 14 -4.47 -4.61 14.11
N LEU A 15 -5.76 -4.42 14.39
CA LEU A 15 -6.51 -3.21 14.01
C LEU A 15 -5.80 -1.91 14.41
N ALA A 16 -5.33 -1.80 15.65
CA ALA A 16 -4.66 -0.59 16.16
C ALA A 16 -3.41 -0.20 15.35
N VAL A 17 -2.65 -1.18 14.82
CA VAL A 17 -1.49 -0.91 13.95
C VAL A 17 -1.93 -0.54 12.54
N ARG A 18 -3.05 -1.10 12.06
CA ARG A 18 -3.57 -0.76 10.72
C ARG A 18 -4.12 0.66 10.66
N GLU A 19 -4.73 1.12 11.75
CA GLU A 19 -5.26 2.48 11.85
C GLU A 19 -4.16 3.54 11.75
N THR A 20 -2.93 3.27 12.21
CA THR A 20 -1.81 4.22 12.08
C THR A 20 -1.33 4.38 10.64
N LEU A 21 -1.59 3.38 9.77
CA LEU A 21 -1.28 3.42 8.33
C LEU A 21 -2.52 3.71 7.46
N SER A 22 -3.67 4.00 8.04
CA SER A 22 -4.88 4.28 7.27
C SER A 22 -4.81 5.65 6.62
N ILE A 23 -5.13 5.73 5.32
CA ILE A 23 -5.13 6.97 4.55
C ILE A 23 -6.54 7.17 4.00
N SER A 24 -7.20 8.25 4.43
CA SER A 24 -8.52 8.60 3.96
C SER A 24 -8.50 9.09 2.50
N ALA A 25 -9.62 8.95 1.79
CA ALA A 25 -9.71 9.28 0.37
C ALA A 25 -9.38 10.76 0.07
N ASP A 26 -9.71 11.68 0.99
CA ASP A 26 -9.39 13.11 0.90
C ASP A 26 -7.89 13.41 1.06
N ARG A 27 -7.16 12.56 1.80
CA ARG A 27 -5.70 12.65 1.99
C ARG A 27 -4.90 11.89 0.95
N LEU A 28 -5.54 11.03 0.16
CA LEU A 28 -4.86 10.18 -0.82
C LEU A 28 -4.01 10.99 -1.83
N PRO A 29 -4.47 12.14 -2.37
CA PRO A 29 -3.64 12.94 -3.29
C PRO A 29 -2.37 13.50 -2.64
N SER A 30 -2.44 13.99 -1.39
CA SER A 30 -1.24 14.50 -0.68
C SER A 30 -0.29 13.36 -0.34
N ALA A 31 -0.81 12.21 0.08
CA ALA A 31 -0.03 11.02 0.34
C ALA A 31 0.70 10.53 -0.92
N LEU A 32 0.05 10.53 -2.09
CA LEU A 32 0.71 10.20 -3.36
C LEU A 32 1.84 11.17 -3.70
N ALA A 33 1.65 12.47 -3.47
CA ALA A 33 2.72 13.46 -3.65
C ALA A 33 3.89 13.27 -2.68
N THR A 34 3.62 12.80 -1.44
CA THR A 34 4.67 12.40 -0.49
C THR A 34 5.38 11.14 -0.95
N LEU A 35 4.65 10.12 -1.38
CA LEU A 35 5.21 8.89 -1.91
C LEU A 35 6.12 9.15 -3.12
N GLU A 36 5.74 10.05 -4.02
CA GLU A 36 6.53 10.34 -5.22
C GLU A 36 7.93 10.88 -4.91
N ARG A 37 8.09 11.62 -3.80
CA ARG A 37 9.40 12.10 -3.35
C ARG A 37 10.33 10.97 -2.90
N HIS A 38 9.79 9.84 -2.47
CA HIS A 38 10.54 8.71 -1.90
C HIS A 38 10.70 7.54 -2.89
N ALA A 39 9.62 7.14 -3.56
CA ALA A 39 9.59 5.95 -4.42
C ALA A 39 9.36 6.26 -5.91
N GLY A 40 9.10 7.52 -6.27
CA GLY A 40 8.54 7.87 -7.57
C GLY A 40 7.06 7.50 -7.70
N ARG A 41 6.57 7.35 -8.93
CA ARG A 41 5.15 7.03 -9.18
C ARG A 41 4.76 5.69 -8.56
N GLY A 42 3.59 5.68 -7.91
CA GLY A 42 3.02 4.49 -7.29
C GLY A 42 1.52 4.62 -7.06
N VAL A 43 0.93 3.56 -6.54
CA VAL A 43 -0.49 3.46 -6.17
C VAL A 43 -0.57 3.13 -4.69
N ILE A 44 -1.44 3.83 -3.97
CA ILE A 44 -1.74 3.55 -2.55
C ILE A 44 -3.15 2.95 -2.51
N LEU A 45 -3.26 1.70 -2.08
CA LEU A 45 -4.52 1.03 -1.79
C LEU A 45 -4.73 1.06 -0.27
N SER A 46 -5.56 1.98 0.22
CA SER A 46 -5.94 2.05 1.62
C SER A 46 -7.42 1.72 1.79
N THR A 47 -7.70 0.72 2.60
CA THR A 47 -9.03 0.21 2.93
C THR A 47 -9.10 -0.07 4.44
N CYS A 48 -10.27 -0.46 4.95
CA CYS A 48 -10.40 -0.87 6.35
C CYS A 48 -9.57 -2.12 6.71
N ASN A 49 -9.10 -2.89 5.73
CA ASN A 49 -8.42 -4.18 5.93
C ASN A 49 -6.98 -4.21 5.44
N ARG A 50 -6.52 -3.20 4.70
CA ARG A 50 -5.13 -3.10 4.22
C ARG A 50 -4.75 -1.66 3.92
N THR A 51 -3.47 -1.36 4.10
CA THR A 51 -2.84 -0.24 3.40
C THR A 51 -1.60 -0.79 2.71
N GLU A 52 -1.60 -0.72 1.39
CA GLU A 52 -0.56 -1.24 0.51
C GLU A 52 -0.09 -0.16 -0.45
N VAL A 53 1.23 -0.06 -0.60
CA VAL A 53 1.89 0.83 -1.54
C VAL A 53 2.51 -0.02 -2.64
N TYR A 54 2.05 0.18 -3.87
CA TYR A 54 2.61 -0.43 -5.08
C TYR A 54 3.45 0.62 -5.81
N SER A 55 4.75 0.45 -5.86
CA SER A 55 5.69 1.40 -6.49
C SER A 55 6.63 0.71 -7.48
N VAL A 56 7.24 1.50 -8.36
CA VAL A 56 8.26 0.99 -9.30
C VAL A 56 9.64 1.30 -8.75
N VAL A 57 10.35 0.25 -8.33
CA VAL A 57 11.64 0.39 -7.62
C VAL A 57 12.78 -0.25 -8.39
N ARG A 58 14.02 0.16 -8.05
CA ARG A 58 15.24 -0.41 -8.62
C ARG A 58 15.55 -1.79 -8.04
N ASP A 59 15.40 -1.92 -6.73
CA ASP A 59 15.63 -3.11 -5.92
C ASP A 59 14.75 -3.05 -4.65
N ALA A 60 14.70 -4.16 -3.90
CA ALA A 60 13.88 -4.26 -2.69
C ALA A 60 14.33 -3.31 -1.59
N ALA A 61 15.64 -3.05 -1.44
CA ALA A 61 16.15 -2.15 -0.41
C ALA A 61 15.69 -0.70 -0.66
N HIS A 62 15.71 -0.26 -1.91
CA HIS A 62 15.13 1.01 -2.33
C HIS A 62 13.63 1.09 -2.00
N GLY A 63 12.88 0.02 -2.27
CA GLY A 63 11.45 -0.02 -1.98
C GLY A 63 11.12 0.04 -0.49
N SER A 64 11.83 -0.70 0.35
CA SER A 64 11.67 -0.63 1.81
C SER A 64 12.03 0.74 2.36
N ALA A 65 13.20 1.29 1.98
CA ALA A 65 13.63 2.61 2.44
C ALA A 65 12.66 3.73 2.00
N ALA A 66 12.13 3.63 0.78
CA ALA A 66 11.16 4.59 0.28
C ALA A 66 9.83 4.54 1.05
N PHE A 67 9.38 3.34 1.44
CA PHE A 67 8.20 3.19 2.29
C PHE A 67 8.44 3.77 3.69
N ASP A 68 9.60 3.50 4.30
CA ASP A 68 9.94 4.02 5.62
C ASP A 68 9.96 5.56 5.64
N GLY A 69 10.55 6.17 4.62
CA GLY A 69 10.53 7.63 4.43
C GLY A 69 9.11 8.18 4.20
N PHE A 70 8.32 7.52 3.35
CA PHE A 70 6.93 7.90 3.10
C PHE A 70 6.09 7.87 4.38
N VAL A 71 6.16 6.80 5.17
CA VAL A 71 5.39 6.65 6.41
C VAL A 71 5.81 7.70 7.43
N SER A 72 7.11 7.92 7.58
CA SER A 72 7.63 8.94 8.50
C SER A 72 7.11 10.33 8.15
N ASP A 73 7.16 10.70 6.87
CA ASP A 73 6.79 12.04 6.40
C ASP A 73 5.27 12.25 6.32
N GLU A 74 4.50 11.27 5.85
CA GLU A 74 3.05 11.42 5.63
C GLU A 74 2.23 11.16 6.90
N LEU A 75 2.68 10.24 7.76
CA LEU A 75 1.91 9.73 8.88
C LEU A 75 2.55 10.04 10.24
N GLY A 76 3.82 10.45 10.27
CA GLY A 76 4.53 10.73 11.52
C GLY A 76 4.74 9.49 12.39
N VAL A 77 4.71 8.30 11.78
CA VAL A 77 4.86 7.01 12.47
C VAL A 77 6.30 6.54 12.32
N ASP A 78 6.88 6.04 13.41
CA ASP A 78 8.20 5.40 13.39
C ASP A 78 8.15 4.11 12.53
N PRO A 79 8.93 4.00 11.45
CA PRO A 79 8.95 2.79 10.62
C PRO A 79 9.31 1.53 11.40
N GLU A 80 10.15 1.64 12.44
CA GLU A 80 10.54 0.48 13.26
C GLU A 80 9.35 -0.10 14.04
N TYR A 81 8.36 0.74 14.39
CA TYR A 81 7.12 0.28 15.02
C TYR A 81 6.28 -0.58 14.06
N LEU A 82 6.27 -0.26 12.76
CA LEU A 82 5.49 -1.00 11.76
C LEU A 82 6.21 -2.24 11.23
N ARG A 83 7.55 -2.25 11.26
CA ARG A 83 8.42 -3.25 10.64
C ARG A 83 8.02 -4.72 10.91
N PRO A 84 7.58 -5.13 12.12
CA PRO A 84 7.14 -6.51 12.38
C PRO A 84 5.86 -6.92 11.65
N HIS A 85 5.07 -5.95 11.19
CA HIS A 85 3.76 -6.13 10.58
C HIS A 85 3.74 -5.89 9.07
N VAL A 86 4.81 -5.32 8.55
CA VAL A 86 4.97 -4.99 7.13
C VAL A 86 5.40 -6.24 6.37
N TYR A 87 4.75 -6.50 5.24
CA TYR A 87 5.21 -7.46 4.25
C TYR A 87 5.58 -6.77 2.95
N THR A 88 6.46 -7.40 2.20
CA THR A 88 6.93 -6.92 0.90
C THR A 88 6.84 -8.01 -0.14
N LEU A 89 6.39 -7.68 -1.35
CA LEU A 89 6.34 -8.59 -2.49
C LEU A 89 6.98 -7.92 -3.71
N GLY A 90 7.74 -8.68 -4.49
CA GLY A 90 8.43 -8.18 -5.67
C GLY A 90 7.94 -8.81 -6.97
N ALA A 91 7.95 -8.02 -8.04
CA ALA A 91 7.70 -8.47 -9.41
C ALA A 91 6.40 -9.27 -9.52
N ASP A 92 6.48 -10.53 -9.95
CA ASP A 92 5.32 -11.40 -10.21
C ASP A 92 4.49 -11.67 -8.94
N GLU A 93 5.12 -11.70 -7.77
CA GLU A 93 4.40 -11.91 -6.51
C GLU A 93 3.51 -10.72 -6.18
N ALA A 94 3.99 -9.49 -6.40
CA ALA A 94 3.20 -8.28 -6.18
C ALA A 94 2.00 -8.21 -7.12
N VAL A 95 2.20 -8.54 -8.40
CA VAL A 95 1.12 -8.56 -9.41
C VAL A 95 0.09 -9.65 -9.10
N THR A 96 0.56 -10.85 -8.76
CA THR A 96 -0.31 -11.97 -8.38
C THR A 96 -1.14 -11.62 -7.16
N HIS A 97 -0.51 -11.02 -6.14
CA HIS A 97 -1.20 -10.56 -4.94
C HIS A 97 -2.28 -9.51 -5.28
N LEU A 98 -1.94 -8.49 -6.06
CA LEU A 98 -2.91 -7.47 -6.49
C LEU A 98 -4.14 -8.09 -7.17
N PHE A 99 -3.95 -9.07 -8.06
CA PHE A 99 -5.08 -9.77 -8.69
C PHE A 99 -5.91 -10.59 -7.71
N ARG A 100 -5.28 -11.24 -6.72
CA ARG A 100 -6.03 -11.95 -5.66
C ARG A 100 -6.84 -10.98 -4.80
N VAL A 101 -6.30 -9.79 -4.50
CA VAL A 101 -7.01 -8.72 -3.79
C VAL A 101 -8.19 -8.22 -4.62
N ALA A 102 -7.95 -7.84 -5.87
CA ALA A 102 -8.98 -7.33 -6.78
C ALA A 102 -10.08 -8.36 -7.06
N SER A 103 -9.74 -9.66 -7.06
CA SER A 103 -10.71 -10.75 -7.20
C SER A 103 -11.31 -11.21 -5.86
N SER A 104 -11.07 -10.48 -4.77
CA SER A 104 -11.60 -10.78 -3.42
C SER A 104 -11.17 -12.14 -2.83
N LEU A 105 -10.16 -12.79 -3.42
CA LEU A 105 -9.59 -14.05 -2.92
C LEU A 105 -8.68 -13.83 -1.71
N ASP A 106 -8.31 -12.58 -1.48
CA ASP A 106 -7.41 -12.15 -0.42
C ASP A 106 -8.10 -11.25 0.62
N SER A 107 -9.42 -11.22 0.65
CA SER A 107 -10.22 -10.38 1.54
C SER A 107 -10.62 -11.10 2.83
N GLN A 108 -10.94 -10.33 3.89
CA GLN A 108 -11.50 -10.90 5.11
C GLN A 108 -12.85 -11.59 4.85
N ILE A 109 -13.64 -11.05 3.92
CA ILE A 109 -14.87 -11.66 3.41
C ILE A 109 -14.65 -11.96 1.92
N ILE A 110 -14.65 -13.24 1.56
CA ILE A 110 -14.42 -13.68 0.19
C ILE A 110 -15.67 -13.40 -0.65
N GLY A 111 -15.49 -12.84 -1.86
CA GLY A 111 -16.56 -12.61 -2.82
C GLY A 111 -17.24 -11.24 -2.71
N GLU A 112 -16.74 -10.37 -1.83
CA GLU A 112 -17.15 -8.97 -1.78
C GLU A 112 -16.71 -8.23 -3.05
N SER A 113 -17.63 -7.51 -3.69
CA SER A 113 -17.36 -6.74 -4.91
C SER A 113 -16.75 -5.36 -4.65
N GLU A 114 -16.79 -4.86 -3.41
CA GLU A 114 -16.33 -3.51 -3.06
C GLU A 114 -14.84 -3.32 -3.31
N ILE A 115 -14.02 -4.33 -2.99
CA ILE A 115 -12.55 -4.23 -3.12
C ILE A 115 -12.10 -3.96 -4.56
N LEU A 116 -12.79 -4.51 -5.57
CA LEU A 116 -12.48 -4.23 -6.97
C LEU A 116 -12.73 -2.75 -7.30
N GLY A 117 -13.79 -2.16 -6.74
CA GLY A 117 -14.07 -0.73 -6.84
C GLY A 117 -12.96 0.10 -6.19
N GLN A 118 -12.57 -0.26 -4.97
CA GLN A 118 -11.49 0.43 -4.23
C GLN A 118 -10.15 0.36 -4.98
N VAL A 119 -9.80 -0.78 -5.57
CA VAL A 119 -8.59 -0.93 -6.41
C VAL A 119 -8.64 -0.01 -7.63
N ARG A 120 -9.78 0.03 -8.34
CA ARG A 120 -9.97 0.90 -9.50
C ARG A 120 -9.87 2.39 -9.11
N ASP A 121 -10.46 2.77 -7.98
CA ASP A 121 -10.52 4.15 -7.53
C ASP A 121 -9.14 4.63 -7.03
N ALA A 122 -8.39 3.75 -6.35
CA ALA A 122 -6.98 3.97 -5.98
C ALA A 122 -6.11 4.21 -7.22
N PHE A 123 -6.21 3.35 -8.24
CA PHE A 123 -5.50 3.52 -9.51
C PHE A 123 -5.92 4.81 -10.23
N GLY A 124 -7.22 5.11 -10.25
CA GLY A 124 -7.74 6.33 -10.87
C GLY A 124 -7.25 7.61 -10.20
N THR A 125 -7.03 7.57 -8.88
CA THR A 125 -6.46 8.71 -8.13
C THR A 125 -4.98 8.86 -8.45
N ALA A 126 -4.22 7.78 -8.39
CA ALA A 126 -2.79 7.76 -8.71
C ALA A 126 -2.48 8.20 -10.16
N SER A 127 -3.36 7.89 -11.11
CA SER A 127 -3.17 8.28 -12.52
C SER A 127 -3.42 9.77 -12.80
N ARG A 128 -4.04 10.49 -11.85
CA ARG A 128 -4.35 11.93 -11.95
C ARG A 128 -3.42 12.80 -11.09
N ALA A 129 -2.65 12.17 -10.20
CA ALA A 129 -1.60 12.80 -9.43
C ALA A 129 -0.33 12.97 -10.30
#